data_AF-A0A933GEQ7-F1
#
_entry.id   AF-A0A933GEQ7-F1
#
_cell.length_a   1.000
_cell.length_b   1.000
_cell.length_c   1.000
_cell.angle_alpha   90.00
_cell.angle_beta   90.00
_cell.angle_gamma   90.00
#
_symmetry.space_group_name_H-M   'P 1'
#
loop_
_entity.id
_entity.type
_entity.pdbx_description
1 polymer ?
#
loop_
_entity_poly.entity_id
_entity_poly.type
_entity_poly.pdbx_seq_one_letter_code
_entity_poly.pdbx_strand_id
1 'polypeptide(L)'
;MVVDNPRNPNNKGDETALELLAELRREAKAVERQTQNAYYYAEPIRAKTWCLRCHGGSKGEPDPMFPKYTKDGWREGEVIGAAVARVSPKK
;
A
#
# COMPACT_ATOMS: atom_id res chain seq x y z
N MET A 1 -3.77 -5.90 0.13
CA MET A 1 -2.81 -4.79 0.03
C MET A 1 -3.59 -3.54 -0.32
N VAL A 2 -3.24 -2.39 0.27
CA VAL A 2 -3.85 -1.08 -0.01
C VAL A 2 -2.75 -0.11 -0.43
N VAL A 3 -2.97 0.63 -1.51
CA VAL A 3 -2.08 1.66 -2.06
C VAL A 3 -2.90 2.80 -2.69
N ASP A 4 -2.32 3.99 -2.84
CA ASP A 4 -3.04 5.14 -3.44
C ASP A 4 -3.24 4.98 -4.95
N ASN A 5 -2.19 4.55 -5.66
CA ASN A 5 -2.19 4.39 -7.11
C ASN A 5 -1.90 2.93 -7.48
N PRO A 6 -2.92 2.06 -7.45
CA PRO A 6 -2.69 0.64 -7.62
C PRO A 6 -2.46 0.26 -9.08
N ARG A 7 -1.37 -0.46 -9.33
CA ARG A 7 -1.20 -1.18 -10.61
C ARG A 7 -2.25 -2.28 -10.81
N ASN A 8 -2.62 -2.98 -9.73
CA ASN A 8 -3.75 -3.91 -9.70
C ASN A 8 -4.96 -3.19 -9.07
N PRO A 9 -6.02 -2.83 -9.82
CA PRO A 9 -7.17 -2.07 -9.31
C PRO A 9 -7.80 -2.64 -8.03
N ASN A 10 -7.70 -3.95 -7.80
CA ASN A 10 -8.20 -4.61 -6.58
C ASN A 10 -7.44 -4.23 -5.29
N ASN A 11 -6.31 -3.54 -5.41
CA ASN A 11 -5.55 -3.02 -4.27
C ASN A 11 -6.01 -1.62 -3.83
N LYS A 12 -7.11 -1.10 -4.38
CA LYS A 12 -7.73 0.13 -3.88
C LYS A 12 -8.43 -0.17 -2.54
N GLY A 13 -8.01 0.54 -1.49
CA GLY A 13 -8.64 0.44 -0.16
C GLY A 13 -9.96 1.20 -0.06
N ASP A 14 -10.74 0.89 0.97
CA ASP A 14 -11.82 1.77 1.45
C ASP A 14 -11.24 3.00 2.16
N GLU A 15 -12.10 3.95 2.51
CA GLU A 15 -11.70 5.20 3.18
C GLU A 15 -10.91 4.95 4.47
N THR A 16 -11.39 4.03 5.32
CA THR A 16 -10.70 3.66 6.56
C THR A 16 -9.31 3.11 6.29
N ALA A 17 -9.16 2.20 5.32
CA ALA A 17 -7.87 1.61 4.99
C ALA A 17 -6.88 2.63 4.40
N LEU A 18 -7.36 3.61 3.64
CA LEU A 18 -6.53 4.71 3.12
C LEU A 18 -6.06 5.64 4.25
N GLU A 19 -6.92 5.92 5.23
CA GLU A 19 -6.51 6.68 6.42
C GLU A 19 -5.43 5.94 7.21
N LEU A 20 -5.59 4.63 7.45
CA LEU A 20 -4.58 3.81 8.12
C LEU A 20 -3.23 3.83 7.38
N LEU A 21 -3.25 3.79 6.04
CA LEU A 21 -2.03 3.94 5.24
C LEU A 21 -1.36 5.31 5.45
N ALA A 22 -2.14 6.39 5.52
CA ALA A 22 -1.62 7.72 5.81
C ALA A 22 -0.99 7.81 7.21
N GLU A 23 -1.53 7.08 8.19
CA GLU A 23 -0.93 6.97 9.53
C GLU A 23 0.40 6.19 9.51
N LEU A 24 0.43 5.06 8.82
CA LEU A 24 1.62 4.22 8.66
C LEU A 24 2.80 4.96 8.02
N ARG A 25 2.53 5.94 7.14
CA ARG A 25 3.54 6.82 6.56
C ARG A 25 4.22 7.74 7.57
N ARG A 26 3.59 7.98 8.73
CA ARG A 26 4.16 8.76 9.86
C ARG A 26 4.95 7.88 10.84
N GLU A 27 5.57 6.81 10.31
CA GLU A 27 6.46 5.88 11.04
C GLU A 27 5.81 4.95 12.08
N ALA A 28 4.49 4.75 12.04
CA ALA A 28 3.87 3.70 12.83
C ALA A 28 4.32 2.30 12.38
N LYS A 29 4.52 1.38 13.34
CA LYS A 29 4.86 -0.03 13.08
C LYS A 29 3.65 -0.84 12.60
N ALA A 30 2.49 -0.55 13.17
CA ALA A 30 1.18 -1.05 12.81
C ALA A 30 0.13 -0.05 13.31
N VAL A 31 -1.08 -0.10 12.75
CA VAL A 31 -2.21 0.72 13.19
C VAL A 31 -3.45 -0.14 13.24
N GLU A 32 -4.25 0.04 14.27
CA GLU A 32 -5.50 -0.67 14.50
C GLU A 32 -6.65 0.32 14.56
N ARG A 33 -7.84 -0.08 14.08
CA ARG A 33 -9.03 0.74 14.20
C ARG A 33 -10.31 -0.07 14.29
N GLN A 34 -11.07 0.20 15.35
CA GLN A 34 -12.45 -0.24 15.47
C GLN A 34 -13.38 0.80 14.84
N THR A 35 -14.29 0.35 13.99
CA THR A 35 -15.44 1.11 13.49
C THR A 35 -16.72 0.45 13.99
N GLN A 36 -17.87 1.07 13.72
CA GLN A 36 -19.18 0.46 14.02
C GLN A 36 -19.38 -0.89 13.31
N ASN A 37 -18.77 -1.09 12.13
CA ASN A 37 -19.07 -2.21 11.24
C ASN A 37 -17.92 -3.23 11.08
N ALA A 38 -16.73 -2.90 11.57
CA ALA A 38 -15.54 -3.73 11.41
C ALA A 38 -14.40 -3.30 12.32
N TYR A 39 -13.50 -4.24 12.58
CA TYR A 39 -12.16 -4.01 13.09
C TYR A 39 -11.15 -4.07 11.94
N TYR A 40 -10.17 -3.17 11.95
CA TYR A 40 -9.09 -3.09 10.98
C TYR A 40 -7.73 -3.24 11.67
N TYR A 41 -6.84 -4.00 11.05
CA TYR A 41 -5.41 -4.09 11.38
C TYR A 41 -4.60 -3.77 10.13
N ALA A 42 -3.60 -2.90 10.25
CA ALA A 42 -2.77 -2.47 9.13
C ALA A 42 -1.28 -2.47 9.47
N GLU A 43 -0.47 -3.04 8.59
CA GLU A 43 1.01 -3.00 8.65
C GLU A 43 1.59 -2.34 7.40
N PRO A 44 2.69 -1.57 7.52
CA PRO A 44 3.30 -0.89 6.39
C PRO A 44 4.05 -1.87 5.51
N ILE A 45 3.84 -1.78 4.20
CA ILE A 45 4.70 -2.43 3.22
C ILE A 45 5.78 -1.43 2.85
N ARG A 46 7.03 -1.78 3.17
CA ARG A 46 8.20 -0.96 2.85
C ARG A 46 8.90 -1.49 1.62
N ALA A 47 9.19 -0.60 0.67
CA ALA A 47 9.98 -0.94 -0.51
C ALA A 47 11.33 -1.53 -0.10
N LYS A 48 11.67 -2.66 -0.72
CA LYS A 48 12.97 -3.32 -0.59
C LYS A 48 13.73 -3.20 -1.91
N THR A 49 15.04 -3.44 -1.90
CA THR A 49 15.89 -3.39 -3.10
C THR A 49 15.31 -4.14 -4.29
N TRP A 50 14.73 -5.32 -4.06
CA TRP A 50 14.14 -6.15 -5.13
C TRP A 50 12.87 -5.54 -5.73
N CYS A 51 12.12 -4.73 -4.99
CA CYS A 51 10.94 -4.02 -5.50
C CYS A 51 11.35 -2.98 -6.56
N LEU A 52 12.53 -2.38 -6.39
CA LEU A 52 12.99 -1.25 -7.20
C LEU A 52 13.35 -1.64 -8.64
N ARG A 53 13.54 -2.94 -8.93
CA ARG A 53 13.80 -3.43 -10.30
C ARG A 53 12.69 -3.03 -11.27
N CYS A 54 11.44 -3.04 -10.82
CA CYS A 54 10.27 -2.70 -11.63
C CYS A 54 9.62 -1.38 -11.21
N HIS A 55 9.72 -1.01 -9.93
CA HIS A 55 9.00 0.13 -9.36
C HIS A 55 9.88 1.34 -9.04
N GLY A 56 11.20 1.20 -9.03
CA GLY A 56 12.15 2.28 -8.71
C GLY A 56 12.43 3.20 -9.90
N GLY A 57 13.48 4.04 -9.81
CA GLY A 57 13.86 4.95 -10.90
C GLY A 57 12.96 6.18 -11.02
N SER A 58 12.89 6.80 -12.21
CA SER A 58 12.01 7.96 -12.41
C SER A 58 10.56 7.49 -12.58
N LYS A 59 9.65 8.13 -11.83
CA LYS A 59 8.21 7.87 -11.98
C LYS A 59 7.78 8.13 -13.43
N GLY A 60 7.01 7.20 -13.99
CA GLY A 60 6.49 7.31 -15.36
C GLY A 60 7.35 6.66 -16.44
N GLU A 61 8.59 6.27 -16.15
CA GLU A 61 9.39 5.45 -17.08
C GLU A 61 8.70 4.11 -17.35
N PRO A 62 8.87 3.47 -18.52
CA PRO A 62 8.37 2.12 -18.76
C PRO A 62 8.96 1.12 -17.77
N ASP A 63 8.12 0.20 -17.29
CA ASP A 63 8.58 -0.94 -16.50
C ASP A 63 9.31 -1.95 -17.41
N PRO A 64 10.58 -2.29 -17.13
CA PRO A 64 11.37 -3.19 -17.98
C PRO A 64 10.85 -4.63 -18.01
N MET A 65 10.10 -5.06 -16.99
CA MET A 65 9.54 -6.40 -16.89
C MET A 65 8.12 -6.47 -17.46
N PHE A 66 7.35 -5.38 -17.35
CA PHE A 66 5.97 -5.31 -17.83
C PHE A 66 5.69 -4.00 -18.57
N PRO A 67 6.09 -3.89 -19.86
CA PRO A 67 6.08 -2.63 -20.62
C PRO A 67 4.73 -1.91 -20.74
N LYS A 68 3.61 -2.61 -20.47
CA LYS A 68 2.27 -2.01 -20.39
C LYS A 68 2.05 -1.12 -19.17
N TYR A 69 3.00 -1.10 -18.24
CA TYR A 69 2.96 -0.30 -17.04
C TYR A 69 4.19 0.60 -16.94
N THR A 70 4.08 1.62 -16.10
CA THR A 70 5.17 2.54 -15.78
C THR A 70 5.68 2.31 -14.36
N LYS A 71 6.90 2.75 -14.09
CA LYS A 71 7.53 2.73 -12.77
C LYS A 71 6.89 3.78 -11.87
N ASP A 72 6.81 3.46 -10.57
CA ASP A 72 6.21 4.33 -9.55
C ASP A 72 7.19 5.38 -9.00
N GLY A 73 8.49 5.14 -9.14
CA GLY A 73 9.55 5.98 -8.61
C GLY A 73 9.82 5.78 -7.11
N TRP A 74 9.56 4.57 -6.60
CA TRP A 74 9.78 4.24 -5.19
C TRP A 74 11.27 4.30 -4.82
N ARG A 75 11.53 4.61 -3.55
CA ARG A 75 12.85 4.51 -2.93
C ARG A 75 12.89 3.41 -1.88
N GLU A 76 14.07 2.86 -1.62
CA GLU A 76 14.23 1.84 -0.58
C GLU A 76 13.79 2.38 0.80
N GLY A 77 13.05 1.56 1.56
CA GLY A 77 12.54 1.91 2.88
C GLY A 77 11.22 2.70 2.89
N GLU A 78 10.81 3.28 1.76
CA GLU A 78 9.57 4.04 1.59
C GLU A 78 8.34 3.18 1.89
N VAL A 79 7.33 3.74 2.57
CA VAL A 79 6.04 3.09 2.79
C VAL A 79 5.21 3.21 1.51
N ILE A 80 5.18 2.12 0.75
CA ILE A 80 4.53 2.06 -0.57
C ILE A 80 3.05 1.68 -0.50
N GLY A 81 2.60 1.19 0.64
CA GLY A 81 1.29 0.62 0.85
C GLY A 81 1.15 -0.01 2.22
N ALA A 82 0.02 -0.68 2.44
CA ALA A 82 -0.24 -1.41 3.66
C ALA A 82 -0.84 -2.81 3.38
N ALA A 83 -0.47 -3.78 4.21
CA ALA A 83 -1.27 -5.00 4.36
C ALA A 83 -2.39 -4.67 5.35
N VAL A 84 -3.65 -4.76 4.90
CA VAL A 84 -4.82 -4.40 5.71
C VAL A 84 -5.73 -5.61 5.83
N ALA A 85 -6.04 -6.00 7.06
CA ALA A 85 -7.05 -6.98 7.39
C ALA A 85 -8.30 -6.26 7.93
N ARG A 86 -9.47 -6.65 7.44
CA ARG A 86 -10.77 -6.14 7.88
C ARG A 86 -11.60 -7.31 8.36
N VAL A 87 -12.03 -7.27 9.62
CA VAL A 87 -12.89 -8.29 10.22
C VAL A 87 -14.21 -7.61 10.60
N SER A 88 -15.31 -8.06 10.00
CA SER A 88 -16.65 -7.60 10.37
C SER A 88 -17.31 -8.59 11.34
N PRO A 89 -18.09 -8.11 12.32
CA PRO A 89 -18.94 -8.98 13.13
C PRO A 89 -19.84 -9.81 12.22
N LYS A 90 -20.06 -11.08 12.58
CA LYS A 90 -21.11 -11.87 11.92
C LYS A 90 -22.46 -11.21 12.20
N LYS A 91 -23.26 -11.06 11.15
CA LYS A 91 -24.67 -10.64 11.26
C LYS A 91 -25.46 -11.66 12.07
#